data_AF-A0A2V5VXF0-F1
#
_entry.id   AF-A0A2V5VXF0-F1
#
_cell.length_a   1.000
_cell.length_b   1.000
_cell.length_c   1.000
_cell.angle_alpha   90.00
_cell.angle_beta   90.00
_cell.angle_gamma   90.00
#
_symmetry.space_group_name_H-M   'P 1'
#
loop_
_entity.id
_entity.type
_entity.pdbx_description
1 polymer ?
#
loop_
_entity_poly.entity_id
_entity_poly.type
_entity_poly.pdbx_seq_one_letter_code
_entity_poly.pdbx_strand_id
1 'polypeptide(L)'
;MALGQAPGNSLGLGGTDLFASLLMRIGRDFGNQSFNQKLWKQVATRTVAFSTKGAVDNFILAACATVNTNLTRVFATTWKFPVSSNAALEAQQRWGDPFVLRPAIVASTIGNTNVVLRWQTQWNNLYQVQASADTQTWTNLGASVSGNGSLRSVSYPTDSSGQQFFRLNLP
;
A
#
# COMPACT_ATOMS: atom_id res chain seq x y z
N MET A 1 12.47 -4.68 -22.83
CA MET A 1 11.15 -5.21 -22.43
C MET A 1 10.26 -5.19 -23.64
N ALA A 2 9.64 -6.31 -24.01
CA ALA A 2 8.67 -6.34 -25.10
C ALA A 2 7.40 -5.59 -24.68
N LEU A 3 6.77 -4.85 -25.61
CA LEU A 3 5.49 -4.19 -25.40
C LEU A 3 4.45 -5.24 -24.96
N GLY A 4 3.82 -5.03 -23.79
CA GLY A 4 2.72 -5.86 -23.31
C GLY A 4 3.11 -7.10 -22.49
N GLN A 5 4.39 -7.30 -22.14
CA GLN A 5 4.79 -8.39 -21.24
C GLN A 5 5.26 -7.88 -19.87
N ALA A 6 4.85 -8.61 -18.82
CA ALA A 6 5.38 -8.41 -17.49
C ALA A 6 6.90 -8.68 -17.49
N PRO A 7 7.70 -7.96 -16.68
CA PRO A 7 9.10 -8.30 -16.49
C PRO A 7 9.27 -9.76 -16.08
N GLY A 8 10.26 -10.44 -16.68
CA GLY A 8 10.60 -11.81 -16.31
C GLY A 8 10.88 -11.89 -14.80
N ASN A 9 10.25 -12.86 -14.15
CA ASN A 9 10.42 -13.12 -12.73
C ASN A 9 10.61 -14.64 -12.51
N SER A 10 11.24 -15.00 -11.39
CA SER A 10 11.55 -16.39 -11.03
C SER A 10 10.33 -17.29 -10.85
N LEU A 11 9.13 -16.71 -10.81
CA LEU A 11 7.86 -17.41 -10.63
C LEU A 11 7.07 -17.56 -11.95
N GLY A 12 7.59 -17.07 -13.08
CA GLY A 12 6.92 -17.17 -14.38
C GLY A 12 5.61 -16.37 -14.51
N LEU A 13 5.40 -15.38 -13.64
CA LEU A 13 4.15 -14.62 -13.57
C LEU A 13 4.00 -13.63 -14.74
N GLY A 14 2.79 -13.52 -15.28
CA GLY A 14 2.44 -12.65 -16.40
C GLY A 14 1.66 -11.40 -16.01
N GLY A 15 1.12 -10.70 -17.01
CA GLY A 15 0.32 -9.49 -16.80
C GLY A 15 -0.99 -9.74 -16.03
N THR A 16 -1.59 -10.91 -16.19
CA THR A 16 -2.80 -11.32 -15.45
C THR A 16 -2.52 -11.43 -13.96
N ASP A 17 -1.39 -12.01 -13.57
CA ASP A 17 -0.98 -12.16 -12.17
C ASP A 17 -0.65 -10.81 -11.53
N LEU A 18 -0.01 -9.91 -12.30
CA LEU A 18 0.21 -8.53 -11.86
C LEU A 18 -1.12 -7.82 -11.61
N PHE A 19 -2.09 -7.96 -12.51
CA PHE A 19 -3.40 -7.33 -12.36
C PHE A 19 -4.21 -7.95 -11.20
N ALA A 20 -4.21 -9.28 -11.07
CA ALA A 20 -4.87 -9.97 -9.97
C ALA A 20 -4.29 -9.56 -8.61
N SER A 21 -2.95 -9.52 -8.49
CA SER A 21 -2.29 -9.08 -7.27
C SER A 21 -2.56 -7.60 -6.95
N LEU A 22 -2.67 -6.73 -7.96
CA LEU A 22 -3.11 -5.35 -7.79
C LEU A 22 -4.54 -5.27 -7.24
N LEU A 23 -5.49 -6.03 -7.81
CA LEU A 23 -6.87 -6.07 -7.32
C LEU A 23 -6.96 -6.57 -5.88
N MET A 24 -6.25 -7.66 -5.57
CA MET A 24 -6.17 -8.20 -4.20
C MET A 24 -5.58 -7.19 -3.24
N ARG A 25 -4.54 -6.45 -3.67
CA ARG A 25 -3.92 -5.41 -2.86
C ARG A 25 -4.87 -4.26 -2.58
N ILE A 26 -5.59 -3.76 -3.59
CA ILE A 26 -6.59 -2.69 -3.38
C ILE A 26 -7.70 -3.18 -2.46
N GLY A 27 -8.23 -4.38 -2.71
CA GLY A 27 -9.28 -4.99 -1.90
C GLY A 27 -8.88 -5.20 -0.44
N ARG A 28 -7.62 -5.59 -0.18
CA ARG A 28 -7.06 -5.75 1.16
C ARG A 28 -6.82 -4.41 1.86
N ASP A 29 -6.21 -3.44 1.16
CA ASP A 29 -5.74 -2.20 1.77
C ASP A 29 -6.86 -1.15 1.94
N PHE A 30 -7.90 -1.20 1.10
CA PHE A 30 -8.95 -0.15 1.05
C PHE A 30 -10.38 -0.70 0.96
N GLY A 31 -10.53 -1.95 0.54
CA GLY A 31 -11.82 -2.54 0.22
C GLY A 31 -12.30 -3.55 1.25
N ASN A 32 -13.02 -4.55 0.74
CA ASN A 32 -13.44 -5.75 1.47
C ASN A 32 -13.55 -6.92 0.48
N GLN A 33 -14.04 -8.07 0.92
CA GLN A 33 -14.16 -9.27 0.09
C GLN A 33 -15.02 -9.07 -1.17
N SER A 34 -15.93 -8.09 -1.19
CA SER A 34 -16.77 -7.76 -2.35
C SER A 34 -16.16 -6.70 -3.28
N PHE A 35 -14.92 -6.25 -3.02
CA PHE A 35 -14.26 -5.18 -3.78
C PHE A 35 -14.29 -5.45 -5.30
N ASN A 36 -13.87 -6.64 -5.74
CA ASN A 36 -13.80 -6.96 -7.17
C ASN A 36 -15.15 -6.82 -7.88
N GLN A 37 -16.23 -7.29 -7.26
CA GLN A 37 -17.57 -7.20 -7.85
C GLN A 37 -18.06 -5.75 -7.94
N LYS A 38 -17.79 -4.94 -6.91
CA LYS A 38 -18.16 -3.52 -6.90
C LYS A 38 -17.31 -2.72 -7.90
N LEU A 39 -16.03 -3.06 -8.05
CA LEU A 39 -15.14 -2.46 -9.01
C LEU A 39 -15.66 -2.61 -10.43
N TRP A 40 -16.04 -3.82 -10.85
CA TRP A 40 -16.55 -4.04 -12.20
C TRP A 40 -17.84 -3.27 -12.48
N LYS A 41 -18.71 -3.09 -11.47
CA LYS A 41 -19.88 -2.21 -11.58
C LYS A 41 -19.48 -0.75 -11.83
N GLN A 42 -18.47 -0.25 -11.11
CA GLN A 42 -17.96 1.11 -11.32
C GLN A 42 -17.29 1.26 -12.69
N VAL A 43 -16.49 0.27 -13.12
CA VAL A 43 -15.86 0.27 -14.46
C VAL A 43 -16.91 0.36 -15.57
N ALA A 44 -18.02 -0.37 -15.43
CA ALA A 44 -19.11 -0.35 -16.41
C ALA A 44 -19.80 1.02 -16.58
N THR A 45 -19.72 1.90 -15.57
CA THR A 45 -20.26 3.26 -15.63
C THR A 45 -19.32 4.30 -16.25
N ARG A 46 -18.06 3.92 -16.54
CA ARG A 46 -17.07 4.83 -17.12
C ARG A 46 -17.31 5.01 -18.61
N THR A 47 -17.01 6.19 -19.13
CA THR A 47 -17.00 6.43 -20.58
C THR A 47 -15.96 5.56 -21.26
N VAL A 48 -16.27 5.00 -22.43
CA VAL A 48 -15.34 4.15 -23.20
C VAL A 48 -14.04 4.92 -23.46
N ALA A 49 -12.90 4.29 -23.16
CA ALA A 49 -11.59 4.85 -23.43
C ALA A 49 -11.07 4.41 -24.81
N PHE A 50 -10.54 5.36 -25.57
CA PHE A 50 -9.94 5.11 -26.90
C PHE A 50 -8.40 5.10 -26.86
N SER A 51 -7.81 5.06 -25.66
CA SER A 51 -6.36 4.99 -25.47
C SER A 51 -6.01 4.21 -24.21
N THR A 52 -4.81 3.63 -24.17
CA THR A 52 -4.27 2.94 -22.99
C THR A 52 -4.26 3.87 -21.76
N LYS A 53 -3.87 5.12 -21.95
CA LYS A 53 -3.89 6.13 -20.88
C LYS A 53 -5.30 6.34 -20.34
N GLY A 54 -6.30 6.50 -21.21
CA GLY A 54 -7.70 6.65 -20.80
C GLY A 54 -8.25 5.41 -20.10
N ALA A 55 -7.82 4.21 -20.50
CA ALA A 55 -8.22 2.97 -19.83
C ALA A 55 -7.64 2.89 -18.41
N VAL A 56 -6.37 3.28 -18.22
CA VAL A 56 -5.74 3.37 -16.90
C VAL A 56 -6.44 4.40 -16.01
N ASP A 57 -6.71 5.60 -16.54
CA ASP A 57 -7.44 6.65 -15.82
C ASP A 57 -8.82 6.14 -15.36
N ASN A 58 -9.56 5.47 -16.25
CA ASN A 58 -10.86 4.88 -15.93
C ASN A 58 -10.80 3.81 -14.85
N PHE A 59 -9.79 2.94 -14.88
CA PHE A 59 -9.59 1.93 -13.86
C PHE A 59 -9.32 2.57 -12.49
N ILE A 60 -8.42 3.55 -12.43
CA ILE A 60 -8.07 4.25 -11.18
C ILE A 60 -9.28 4.96 -10.59
N LEU A 61 -10.05 5.65 -11.43
CA LEU A 61 -11.25 6.37 -11.00
C LEU A 61 -12.37 5.42 -10.57
N ALA A 62 -12.53 4.27 -11.24
CA ALA A 62 -13.43 3.21 -10.79
C ALA A 62 -12.99 2.62 -9.44
N ALA A 63 -11.69 2.45 -9.21
CA ALA A 63 -11.16 2.03 -7.92
C ALA A 63 -11.48 3.07 -6.82
N CYS A 64 -11.24 4.35 -7.09
CA CYS A 64 -11.60 5.44 -6.18
C CYS A 64 -13.10 5.44 -5.84
N ALA A 65 -13.96 5.28 -6.85
CA ALA A 65 -15.41 5.19 -6.67
C ALA A 65 -15.82 3.98 -5.83
N THR A 66 -15.14 2.84 -6.01
CA THR A 66 -15.45 1.59 -5.32
C THR A 66 -15.17 1.67 -3.82
N VAL A 67 -14.09 2.35 -3.44
CA VAL A 67 -13.69 2.53 -2.04
C VAL A 67 -14.12 3.86 -1.45
N ASN A 68 -14.76 4.72 -2.25
CA ASN A 68 -15.15 6.07 -1.90
C ASN A 68 -13.98 6.90 -1.31
N THR A 69 -12.82 6.86 -1.97
CA THR A 69 -11.59 7.51 -1.52
C THR A 69 -10.72 7.88 -2.71
N ASN A 70 -10.07 9.04 -2.67
CA ASN A 70 -9.13 9.45 -3.71
C ASN A 70 -7.82 8.65 -3.63
N LEU A 71 -7.69 7.58 -4.43
CA LEU A 71 -6.51 6.72 -4.47
C LEU A 71 -5.40 7.20 -5.42
N THR A 72 -5.58 8.34 -6.09
CA THR A 72 -4.68 8.78 -7.18
C THR A 72 -3.22 8.93 -6.73
N ARG A 73 -2.98 9.42 -5.52
CA ARG A 73 -1.63 9.48 -4.93
C ARG A 73 -1.06 8.10 -4.64
N VAL A 74 -1.86 7.14 -4.16
CA VAL A 74 -1.40 5.77 -3.94
C VAL A 74 -0.91 5.16 -5.25
N PHE A 75 -1.69 5.28 -6.33
CA PHE A 75 -1.28 4.82 -7.65
C PHE A 75 -0.03 5.54 -8.15
N ALA A 76 -0.01 6.88 -8.13
CA ALA A 76 1.08 7.68 -8.69
C ALA A 76 2.39 7.55 -7.91
N THR A 77 2.34 7.74 -6.58
CA THR A 77 3.55 7.88 -5.77
C THR A 77 4.01 6.56 -5.17
N THR A 78 3.06 5.72 -4.71
CA THR A 78 3.39 4.51 -3.96
C THR A 78 3.53 3.29 -4.88
N TRP A 79 2.63 3.12 -5.84
CA TRP A 79 2.64 1.98 -6.76
C TRP A 79 3.22 2.30 -8.13
N LYS A 80 3.54 3.57 -8.39
CA LYS A 80 4.17 4.06 -9.62
C LYS A 80 3.38 3.74 -10.90
N PHE A 81 2.06 3.62 -10.79
CA PHE A 81 1.19 3.59 -11.96
C PHE A 81 1.01 5.02 -12.49
N PRO A 82 1.00 5.21 -13.82
CA PRO A 82 0.78 6.51 -14.41
C PRO A 82 -0.65 6.98 -14.10
N VAL A 83 -0.76 8.20 -13.58
CA VAL A 83 -2.06 8.85 -13.33
C VAL A 83 -2.03 10.18 -14.05
N SER A 84 -3.07 10.47 -14.84
CA SER A 84 -3.13 11.75 -15.52
C SER A 84 -3.61 12.88 -14.61
N SER A 85 -3.27 14.12 -14.99
CA SER A 85 -3.78 15.32 -14.35
C SER A 85 -5.31 15.38 -14.38
N ASN A 86 -5.95 14.97 -15.48
CA ASN A 86 -7.41 14.92 -15.59
C ASN A 86 -8.02 13.95 -14.57
N ALA A 87 -7.45 12.75 -14.43
CA ALA A 87 -7.93 11.78 -13.46
C ALA A 87 -7.68 12.23 -12.02
N ALA A 88 -6.51 12.83 -11.74
CA ALA A 88 -6.22 13.42 -10.45
C ALA A 88 -7.23 14.53 -10.08
N LEU A 89 -7.56 15.40 -11.03
CA LEU A 89 -8.54 16.48 -10.83
C LEU A 89 -9.96 15.93 -10.60
N GLU A 90 -10.41 14.98 -11.41
CA GLU A 90 -11.72 14.35 -11.22
C GLU A 90 -11.81 13.68 -9.85
N ALA A 91 -10.75 12.97 -9.44
CA ALA A 91 -10.73 12.30 -8.15
C ALA A 91 -10.74 13.29 -6.97
N GLN A 92 -10.00 14.39 -7.09
CA GLN A 92 -10.01 15.46 -6.09
C GLN A 92 -11.40 16.08 -5.92
N GLN A 93 -12.10 16.32 -7.03
CA GLN A 93 -13.45 16.89 -7.00
C GLN A 93 -14.49 15.95 -6.40
N ARG A 94 -14.37 14.63 -6.63
CA ARG A 94 -15.37 13.64 -6.21
C ARG A 94 -15.13 13.06 -4.81
N TRP A 95 -13.87 12.84 -4.43
CA TRP A 95 -13.50 12.13 -3.20
C TRP A 95 -12.55 12.91 -2.28
N GLY A 96 -12.31 14.19 -2.57
CA GLY A 96 -11.48 15.06 -1.75
C GLY A 96 -9.99 14.72 -1.85
N ASP A 97 -9.27 15.00 -0.77
CA ASP A 97 -7.80 14.95 -0.77
C ASP A 97 -7.22 13.57 -1.06
N PRO A 98 -6.08 13.48 -1.76
CA PRO A 98 -5.49 12.20 -2.13
C PRO A 98 -5.03 11.43 -0.89
N PHE A 99 -5.49 10.19 -0.78
CA PHE A 99 -5.15 9.31 0.32
C PHE A 99 -3.65 9.01 0.35
N VAL A 100 -3.09 9.04 1.57
CA VAL A 100 -1.69 8.72 1.82
C VAL A 100 -1.62 7.34 2.46
N LEU A 101 -1.11 6.35 1.72
CA LEU A 101 -0.92 5.02 2.27
C LEU A 101 0.23 5.04 3.29
N ARG A 102 -0.13 5.00 4.57
CA ARG A 102 0.84 4.89 5.66
C ARG A 102 1.18 3.40 5.85
N PRO A 103 2.47 3.04 5.91
CA PRO A 103 2.86 1.68 6.23
C PRO A 103 2.39 1.32 7.64
N ALA A 104 1.71 0.19 7.77
CA ALA A 104 1.27 -0.36 9.04
C ALA A 104 2.35 -1.28 9.63
N ILE A 105 2.53 -1.20 10.95
CA ILE A 105 3.33 -2.15 11.73
C ILE A 105 2.38 -3.02 12.54
N VAL A 106 2.58 -4.33 12.48
CA VAL A 106 1.80 -5.31 13.24
C VAL A 106 2.71 -5.95 14.26
N ALA A 107 2.29 -5.91 15.53
CA ALA A 107 2.97 -6.61 16.61
C ALA A 107 2.31 -7.98 16.83
N SER A 108 3.14 -9.00 16.99
CA SER A 108 2.71 -10.36 17.35
C SER A 108 3.63 -10.91 18.44
N THR A 109 3.07 -11.46 19.52
CA THR A 109 3.85 -12.12 20.56
C THR A 109 4.18 -13.54 20.14
N ILE A 110 5.47 -13.92 20.22
CA ILE A 110 5.90 -15.31 20.04
C ILE A 110 6.39 -15.80 21.40
N GLY A 111 5.55 -16.61 22.06
CA GLY A 111 5.77 -17.02 23.45
C GLY A 111 5.64 -15.86 24.44
N ASN A 112 6.22 -16.02 25.64
CA ASN A 112 6.10 -15.07 26.74
C ASN A 112 7.27 -14.07 26.81
N THR A 113 8.21 -14.13 25.86
CA THR A 113 9.49 -13.42 25.98
C THR A 113 9.81 -12.49 24.80
N ASN A 114 9.04 -12.52 23.71
CA ASN A 114 9.35 -11.71 22.53
C ASN A 114 8.10 -11.18 21.82
N VAL A 115 8.17 -9.91 21.39
CA VAL A 115 7.28 -9.29 20.42
C VAL A 115 8.01 -9.23 19.09
N VAL A 116 7.39 -9.79 18.05
CA VAL A 116 7.84 -9.64 16.66
C VAL A 116 6.98 -8.59 15.99
N LEU A 117 7.63 -7.51 15.59
CA LEU A 117 7.03 -6.44 14.80
C LEU A 117 7.27 -6.74 13.32
N ARG A 118 6.21 -6.67 12.51
CA ARG A 118 6.27 -6.90 11.07
C ARG A 118 5.66 -5.72 10.31
N TRP A 119 6.30 -5.28 9.25
CA TRP A 119 5.79 -4.23 8.38
C TRP A 119 6.18 -4.47 6.92
N GLN A 120 5.31 -4.07 6.00
CA GLN A 120 5.64 -4.08 4.58
C GLN A 120 6.42 -2.81 4.23
N THR A 121 7.61 -2.96 3.66
CA THR A 121 8.33 -1.81 3.15
C THR A 121 7.77 -1.36 1.80
N GLN A 122 7.94 -0.08 1.49
CA GLN A 122 7.64 0.51 0.19
C GLN A 122 8.94 1.03 -0.42
N TRP A 123 9.05 0.93 -1.74
CA TRP A 123 10.25 1.37 -2.46
C TRP A 123 10.56 2.86 -2.19
N ASN A 124 11.84 3.19 -2.07
CA ASN A 124 12.35 4.56 -1.84
C ASN A 124 11.89 5.25 -0.54
N ASN A 125 11.32 4.51 0.42
CA ASN A 125 11.10 5.01 1.77
C ASN A 125 12.16 4.46 2.71
N LEU A 126 12.59 5.27 3.69
CA LEU A 126 13.42 4.82 4.79
C LEU A 126 12.54 4.54 6.01
N TYR A 127 12.87 3.49 6.76
CA TYR A 127 12.08 3.02 7.89
C TYR A 127 12.93 2.89 9.13
N GLN A 128 12.59 3.61 10.20
CA GLN A 128 13.18 3.45 11.52
C GLN A 128 12.12 2.91 12.48
N VAL A 129 12.34 1.72 13.02
CA VAL A 129 11.48 1.20 14.09
C VAL A 129 11.88 1.87 15.39
N GLN A 130 10.89 2.30 16.16
CA GLN A 130 11.09 2.92 17.47
C GLN A 130 10.18 2.31 18.52
N ALA A 131 10.66 2.28 19.76
CA ALA A 131 9.91 1.84 20.92
C ALA A 131 9.83 2.97 21.96
N SER A 132 8.74 3.01 22.71
CA SER A 132 8.53 3.97 23.79
C SER A 132 7.70 3.35 24.92
N ALA A 133 8.03 3.68 26.17
CA ALA A 133 7.23 3.28 27.33
C ALA A 133 6.10 4.29 27.65
N ASP A 134 6.19 5.50 27.13
CA ASP A 134 5.36 6.65 27.54
C ASP A 134 4.73 7.43 26.35
N THR A 135 4.99 7.00 25.12
CA THR A 135 4.66 7.67 23.85
C THR A 135 5.32 9.04 23.61
N GLN A 136 6.18 9.49 24.53
CA GLN A 136 6.86 10.79 24.47
C GLN A 136 8.32 10.62 24.08
N THR A 137 9.03 9.69 24.75
CA THR A 137 10.44 9.40 24.52
C THR A 137 10.55 8.15 23.64
N TRP A 138 11.16 8.30 22.47
CA TRP A 138 11.26 7.22 21.46
C TRP A 138 12.70 6.80 21.26
N THR A 139 12.98 5.51 21.42
CA THR A 139 14.31 4.91 21.22
C THR A 139 14.32 4.10 19.93
N ASN A 140 15.37 4.24 19.14
CA ASN A 140 15.54 3.48 17.90
C ASN A 140 15.81 2.00 18.18
N LEU A 141 15.02 1.13 17.56
CA LEU A 141 15.27 -0.31 17.53
C LEU A 141 16.06 -0.65 16.26
N GLY A 142 17.38 -0.78 16.41
CA GLY A 142 18.29 -1.09 15.31
C GLY A 142 18.45 0.05 14.30
N ALA A 143 19.09 -0.26 13.17
CA ALA A 143 19.37 0.69 12.10
C ALA A 143 18.14 0.93 11.20
N SER A 144 18.15 2.08 10.52
CA SER A 144 17.15 2.40 9.51
C SER A 144 17.25 1.46 8.30
N VAL A 145 16.12 1.01 7.80
CA VAL A 145 16.03 0.06 6.68
C VAL A 145 15.44 0.74 5.46
N SER A 146 16.15 0.67 4.33
CA SER A 146 15.61 1.11 3.05
C SER A 146 14.54 0.13 2.55
N GLY A 147 13.43 0.69 2.09
CA GLY A 147 12.34 -0.11 1.59
C GLY A 147 12.54 -0.55 0.15
N ASN A 148 12.21 -1.81 -0.08
CA ASN A 148 12.31 -2.48 -1.38
C ASN A 148 11.03 -3.28 -1.71
N GLY A 149 9.92 -2.98 -1.04
CA GLY A 149 8.68 -3.71 -1.25
C GLY A 149 8.59 -5.04 -0.49
N SER A 150 9.62 -5.45 0.26
CA SER A 150 9.61 -6.71 1.03
C SER A 150 9.01 -6.54 2.42
N LEU A 151 8.51 -7.64 3.00
CA LEU A 151 8.15 -7.73 4.41
C LEU A 151 9.42 -7.68 5.26
N ARG A 152 9.43 -6.85 6.29
CA ARG A 152 10.51 -6.78 7.29
C ARG A 152 9.98 -7.15 8.66
N SER A 153 10.88 -7.66 9.50
CA SER A 153 10.57 -7.98 10.89
C SER A 153 11.70 -7.60 11.82
N VAL A 154 11.36 -7.16 13.02
CA VAL A 154 12.30 -6.98 14.14
C VAL A 154 11.70 -7.62 15.39
N SER A 155 12.54 -8.29 16.17
CA SER A 155 12.16 -8.85 17.46
C SER A 155 12.56 -7.90 18.57
N TYR A 156 11.68 -7.75 19.55
CA TYR A 156 11.91 -6.98 20.77
C TYR A 156 11.63 -7.89 21.98
N PRO A 157 12.59 -8.03 22.91
CA PRO A 157 12.39 -8.83 24.12
C PRO A 157 11.34 -8.18 25.03
N THR A 158 10.47 -8.99 25.61
CA THR A 158 9.40 -8.54 26.54
C THR A 158 9.81 -8.66 28.00
N ASP A 159 11.11 -8.55 28.29
CA ASP A 159 11.62 -8.51 29.67
C ASP A 159 11.25 -7.19 30.39
N SER A 160 10.71 -6.21 29.66
CA SER A 160 10.12 -4.99 30.18
C SER A 160 8.73 -5.25 30.78
N SER A 161 8.62 -5.12 32.11
CA SER A 161 7.41 -5.38 32.91
C SER A 161 6.32 -4.30 32.79
N GLY A 162 6.16 -3.68 31.62
CA GLY A 162 5.23 -2.56 31.41
C GLY A 162 4.65 -2.49 30.00
N GLN A 163 3.71 -1.57 29.80
CA GLN A 163 3.16 -1.30 28.48
C GLN A 163 4.24 -0.70 27.57
N GLN A 164 4.41 -1.28 26.38
CA GLN A 164 5.35 -0.81 25.38
C GLN A 164 4.60 -0.37 24.12
N PHE A 165 4.96 0.79 23.59
CA PHE A 165 4.46 1.33 22.34
C PHE A 165 5.51 1.20 21.25
N PHE A 166 5.06 0.94 20.03
CA PHE A 166 5.92 0.80 18.86
C PHE A 166 5.40 1.68 17.73
N ARG A 167 6.33 2.29 16.98
CA ARG A 167 6.00 3.02 15.76
C ARG A 167 7.04 2.81 14.68
N LEU A 168 6.61 3.09 13.46
CA LEU A 168 7.45 3.16 12.29
C LEU A 168 7.63 4.64 11.94
N ASN A 169 8.84 5.16 12.12
CA ASN A 169 9.18 6.52 11.71
C ASN A 169 9.68 6.50 10.25
N LEU A 170 9.13 7.39 9.43
CA LEU A 170 9.59 7.65 8.07
C LEU A 170 10.26 9.04 8.10
N PRO A 171 11.60 9.10 8.19
CA PRO A 171 12.32 10.37 8.20
C PRO A 171 12.23 11.12 6.87
#